data_AF-A0A0F2Q8N4-F1
#
_entry.id   AF-A0A0F2Q8N4-F1
#
_cell.length_a   1.000
_cell.length_b   1.000
_cell.length_c   1.000
_cell.angle_alpha   90.00
_cell.angle_beta   90.00
_cell.angle_gamma   90.00
#
_symmetry.space_group_name_H-M   'P 1'
#
loop_
_entity.id
_entity.type
_entity.pdbx_description
1 polymer ?
#
loop_
_entity_poly.entity_id
_entity_poly.type
_entity_poly.pdbx_seq_one_letter_code
_entity_poly.pdbx_strand_id
1 'polypeptide(L)'
;MYQNVKEIELIKNALLNEKEGEKFYLLAAEAAQDESAKKAFMFLAEEEVKHGEWLYHIYRKLINEKQFSLDEIYEAEESSPQIFTEKTQHPESGSLDVSVFGIGVKMEKASIDYYKNAAQTTEIKELKNFYQRLVEWEVIHLNMLEKIYEGLKEEWWQKQGFSPA
;
A
#
# COMPACT_ATOMS: atom_id res chain seq x y z
N MET A 1 26.62 16.43 -13.19
CA MET A 1 26.33 15.15 -12.50
C MET A 1 25.10 15.38 -11.67
N TYR A 2 24.05 14.58 -11.84
CA TYR A 2 22.90 14.62 -10.92
C TYR A 2 23.43 14.25 -9.54
N GLN A 3 23.29 15.15 -8.57
CA GLN A 3 23.42 14.75 -7.18
C GLN A 3 22.24 13.80 -6.89
N ASN A 4 22.42 12.81 -6.02
CA ASN A 4 21.36 11.90 -5.56
C ASN A 4 20.89 10.80 -6.54
N VAL A 5 21.78 10.25 -7.39
CA VAL A 5 21.43 9.15 -8.32
C VAL A 5 20.80 7.95 -7.60
N LYS A 6 21.33 7.60 -6.42
CA LYS A 6 20.83 6.48 -5.59
C LYS A 6 19.39 6.74 -5.14
N GLU A 7 19.11 7.93 -4.61
CA GLU A 7 17.80 8.33 -4.11
C GLU A 7 16.77 8.43 -5.24
N ILE A 8 17.20 8.89 -6.42
CA ILE A 8 16.36 8.91 -7.62
C ILE A 8 15.92 7.49 -8.00
N GLU A 9 16.82 6.51 -7.98
CA GLU A 9 16.47 5.12 -8.29
C GLU A 9 15.55 4.50 -7.22
N LEU A 10 15.78 4.80 -5.93
CA LEU A 10 14.86 4.38 -4.86
C LEU A 10 13.44 4.93 -5.06
N ILE A 11 13.30 6.21 -5.43
CA ILE A 11 11.99 6.81 -5.66
C ILE A 11 11.33 6.26 -6.93
N LYS A 12 12.08 6.01 -8.01
CA LYS A 12 11.51 5.41 -9.22
C LYS A 12 10.95 4.01 -8.98
N ASN A 13 11.67 3.19 -8.23
CA ASN A 13 11.22 1.85 -7.87
C ASN A 13 10.00 1.92 -6.94
N ALA A 14 9.97 2.86 -5.97
CA ALA A 14 8.78 3.12 -5.15
C ALA A 14 7.56 3.49 -6.01
N LEU A 15 7.73 4.42 -6.96
CA LEU A 15 6.66 4.81 -7.90
C LEU A 15 6.14 3.64 -8.72
N LEU A 16 7.02 2.72 -9.13
CA LEU A 16 6.61 1.52 -9.85
C LEU A 16 5.78 0.60 -8.95
N ASN A 17 6.22 0.38 -7.71
CA ASN A 17 5.50 -0.44 -6.73
C ASN A 17 4.09 0.11 -6.49
N GLU A 18 3.94 1.40 -6.22
CA GLU A 18 2.62 2.03 -6.02
C GLU A 18 1.74 1.91 -7.26
N LYS A 19 2.32 2.03 -8.46
CA LYS A 19 1.56 1.89 -9.70
C LYS A 19 1.08 0.46 -9.93
N GLU A 20 1.90 -0.52 -9.56
CA GLU A 20 1.53 -1.94 -9.60
C GLU A 20 0.46 -2.27 -8.55
N GLY A 21 0.58 -1.70 -7.34
CA GLY A 21 -0.42 -1.76 -6.26
C GLY A 21 -1.77 -1.20 -6.69
N GLU A 22 -1.81 0.06 -7.15
CA GLU A 22 -3.00 0.70 -7.72
C GLU A 22 -3.65 -0.20 -8.77
N LYS A 23 -2.87 -0.68 -9.74
CA LYS A 23 -3.43 -1.46 -10.85
C LYS A 23 -3.97 -2.81 -10.38
N PHE A 24 -3.27 -3.47 -9.46
CA PHE A 24 -3.73 -4.70 -8.85
C PHE A 24 -5.07 -4.49 -8.13
N TYR A 25 -5.16 -3.47 -7.27
CA TYR A 25 -6.36 -3.22 -6.49
C TYR A 25 -7.55 -2.80 -7.34
N LEU A 26 -7.35 -2.03 -8.41
CA LEU A 26 -8.42 -1.72 -9.37
C LEU A 26 -8.95 -3.00 -10.07
N LEU A 27 -8.06 -3.90 -10.49
CA LEU A 27 -8.46 -5.17 -11.10
C LEU A 27 -9.15 -6.10 -10.08
N ALA A 28 -8.68 -6.11 -8.83
CA ALA A 28 -9.30 -6.86 -7.75
C ALA A 28 -10.72 -6.35 -7.44
N ALA A 29 -10.90 -5.03 -7.40
CA ALA A 29 -12.20 -4.38 -7.23
C ALA A 29 -13.17 -4.70 -8.38
N GLU A 30 -12.67 -4.76 -9.62
CA GLU A 30 -13.48 -5.13 -10.79
C GLU A 30 -13.91 -6.61 -10.75
N ALA A 31 -13.04 -7.50 -10.27
CA ALA A 31 -13.32 -8.93 -10.17
C ALA A 31 -14.19 -9.30 -8.95
N ALA A 32 -14.19 -8.46 -7.91
CA ALA A 32 -14.92 -8.70 -6.67
C ALA A 32 -16.45 -8.83 -6.92
N GLN A 33 -17.03 -9.91 -6.41
CA GLN A 33 -18.48 -10.13 -6.46
C GLN A 33 -19.18 -9.51 -5.24
N ASP A 34 -18.49 -9.47 -4.10
CA ASP A 34 -18.97 -8.83 -2.89
C ASP A 34 -18.67 -7.32 -2.90
N GLU A 35 -19.68 -6.52 -2.59
CA GLU A 35 -19.57 -5.06 -2.60
C GLU A 35 -18.59 -4.54 -1.54
N SER A 36 -18.44 -5.24 -0.42
CA SER A 36 -17.51 -4.88 0.65
C SER A 36 -16.07 -5.16 0.24
N ALA A 37 -15.81 -6.29 -0.41
CA ALA A 37 -14.51 -6.58 -1.03
C ALA A 37 -14.15 -5.52 -2.07
N LYS A 38 -15.10 -5.18 -2.95
CA LYS A 38 -14.92 -4.14 -3.96
C LYS A 38 -14.55 -2.79 -3.32
N LYS A 39 -15.25 -2.37 -2.28
CA LYS A 39 -14.94 -1.12 -1.57
C LYS A 39 -13.58 -1.14 -0.90
N ALA A 40 -13.21 -2.25 -0.27
CA ALA A 40 -11.89 -2.40 0.36
C ALA A 40 -10.76 -2.26 -0.68
N PHE A 41 -10.90 -2.89 -1.84
CA PHE A 41 -9.92 -2.76 -2.92
C PHE A 41 -9.92 -1.37 -3.58
N MET A 42 -11.09 -0.76 -3.78
CA MET A 42 -11.15 0.63 -4.28
C MET A 42 -10.48 1.61 -3.32
N PHE A 43 -10.70 1.44 -2.01
CA PHE A 43 -10.03 2.25 -0.99
C PHE A 43 -8.51 2.11 -1.08
N LEU A 44 -7.99 0.89 -1.16
CA LEU A 44 -6.54 0.67 -1.29
C LEU A 44 -5.99 1.26 -2.59
N ALA A 45 -6.69 1.09 -3.72
CA ALA A 45 -6.29 1.72 -4.98
C ALA A 45 -6.19 3.25 -4.87
N GLU A 46 -7.12 3.90 -4.14
CA GLU A 46 -7.09 5.34 -3.90
C GLU A 46 -5.92 5.77 -3.00
N GLU A 47 -5.53 4.95 -2.02
CA GLU A 47 -4.36 5.22 -1.17
C GLU A 47 -3.05 5.14 -1.97
N GLU A 48 -2.87 4.08 -2.79
CA GLU A 48 -1.69 3.90 -3.65
C GLU A 48 -1.51 5.07 -4.65
N VAL A 49 -2.61 5.64 -5.15
CA VAL A 49 -2.55 6.85 -6.00
C VAL A 49 -1.95 8.02 -5.22
N LYS A 50 -2.38 8.25 -3.98
CA LYS A 50 -1.85 9.36 -3.14
C LYS A 50 -0.38 9.16 -2.84
N HIS A 51 0.01 7.93 -2.48
CA HIS A 51 1.41 7.55 -2.26
C HIS A 51 2.27 7.85 -3.50
N GLY A 52 1.80 7.41 -4.68
CA GLY A 52 2.44 7.68 -5.95
C GLY A 52 2.57 9.17 -6.26
N GLU A 53 1.56 9.99 -5.96
CA GLU A 53 1.61 11.44 -6.12
C GLU A 53 2.70 12.07 -5.24
N TRP A 54 2.76 11.71 -3.95
CA TRP A 54 3.81 12.20 -3.04
C TRP A 54 5.22 11.82 -3.51
N LEU A 55 5.40 10.56 -3.91
CA LEU A 55 6.66 10.08 -4.48
C LEU A 55 7.04 10.82 -5.76
N TYR A 56 6.06 11.14 -6.61
CA TYR A 56 6.30 11.90 -7.84
C TYR A 56 6.73 13.33 -7.53
N HIS A 57 6.10 13.98 -6.56
CA HIS A 57 6.52 15.31 -6.11
C HIS A 57 7.97 15.30 -5.58
N ILE A 58 8.32 14.30 -4.76
CA ILE A 58 9.69 14.10 -4.27
C ILE A 58 10.67 13.90 -5.43
N TYR A 59 10.33 13.02 -6.38
CA TYR A 59 11.14 12.79 -7.57
C TYR A 59 11.43 14.10 -8.32
N ARG A 60 10.38 14.91 -8.55
CA ARG A 60 10.51 16.20 -9.25
C ARG A 60 11.43 17.16 -8.53
N LYS A 61 11.43 17.18 -7.19
CA LYS A 61 12.38 17.99 -6.41
C LYS A 61 13.81 17.46 -6.55
N LEU A 62 14.02 16.16 -6.39
CA LEU A 62 15.35 15.54 -6.47
C LEU A 62 16.06 15.78 -7.82
N ILE A 63 15.32 15.83 -8.93
CA ILE A 63 15.93 16.05 -10.26
C ILE A 63 16.17 17.51 -10.62
N ASN A 64 15.48 18.46 -9.96
CA ASN A 64 15.48 19.88 -10.33
C ASN A 64 16.24 20.77 -9.34
N GLU A 65 16.33 20.37 -8.07
CA GLU A 65 16.91 21.20 -7.01
C GLU A 65 18.35 20.81 -6.70
N LYS A 66 19.21 21.81 -6.49
CA LYS A 66 20.59 21.60 -6.00
C LYS A 66 20.63 21.24 -4.51
N GLN A 67 19.56 21.50 -3.77
CA GLN A 67 19.46 21.28 -2.33
C GLN A 67 18.01 20.88 -2.02
N PHE A 68 17.82 19.64 -1.56
CA PHE A 68 16.50 19.06 -1.34
C PHE A 68 15.96 19.46 0.04
N SER A 69 14.75 20.01 0.10
CA SER A 69 13.97 20.18 1.33
C SER A 69 12.55 19.65 1.14
N LEU A 70 12.03 18.99 2.18
CA LEU A 70 10.64 18.52 2.24
C LEU A 70 9.69 19.55 2.85
N ASP A 71 10.13 20.77 3.21
CA ASP A 71 9.32 21.73 3.97
C ASP A 71 7.93 22.02 3.35
N GLU A 72 7.79 21.97 2.01
CA GLU A 72 6.50 22.14 1.32
C GLU A 72 5.67 20.84 1.16
N ILE A 73 6.29 19.66 1.35
CA ILE A 73 5.57 18.37 1.31
C ILE A 73 4.90 18.09 2.65
N TYR A 74 5.49 18.60 3.74
CA TYR A 74 4.90 18.56 5.09
C TYR A 74 3.57 19.33 5.20
N GLU A 75 3.24 20.28 4.31
CA GLU A 75 1.91 20.93 4.29
C GLU A 75 0.80 20.03 3.72
N ALA A 76 1.14 18.95 3.01
CA ALA A 76 0.19 17.94 2.52
C ALA A 76 0.00 16.76 3.48
N GLU A 77 0.72 16.74 4.62
CA GLU A 77 0.73 15.62 5.59
C GLU A 77 -0.56 15.39 6.36
N GLU A 78 -1.59 16.23 6.23
CA GLU A 78 -2.87 15.98 6.90
C GLU A 78 -3.69 14.83 6.28
N SER A 79 -3.19 14.16 5.23
CA SER A 79 -3.89 13.03 4.61
C SER A 79 -3.16 11.70 4.77
N SER A 80 -3.82 10.84 5.56
CA SER A 80 -3.62 9.42 5.86
C SER A 80 -2.70 9.01 7.02
N PRO A 81 -3.07 7.95 7.77
CA PRO A 81 -3.94 6.84 7.35
C PRO A 81 -5.39 7.05 7.77
N GLN A 82 -6.27 7.25 6.79
CA GLN A 82 -7.70 7.06 7.01
C GLN A 82 -7.91 5.59 7.31
N ILE A 83 -8.48 5.29 8.47
CA ILE A 83 -8.88 3.91 8.76
C ILE A 83 -10.12 3.63 7.92
N PHE A 84 -10.09 2.59 7.09
CA PHE A 84 -11.30 2.05 6.50
C PHE A 84 -12.22 1.55 7.64
N THR A 85 -13.21 2.37 7.98
CA THR A 85 -14.09 2.17 9.15
C THR A 85 -15.48 1.68 8.76
N GLU A 86 -15.70 1.28 7.51
CA GLU A 86 -17.01 0.83 7.06
C GLU A 86 -17.47 -0.33 7.97
N LYS A 87 -18.50 -0.05 8.76
CA LYS A 87 -19.01 -0.98 9.75
C LYS A 87 -19.55 -2.21 9.04
N THR A 88 -18.86 -3.33 9.26
CA THR A 88 -19.46 -4.67 9.36
C THR A 88 -20.11 -5.20 8.08
N GLN A 89 -19.33 -5.45 7.04
CA GLN A 89 -19.62 -6.54 6.12
C GLN A 89 -18.33 -7.28 5.80
N HIS A 90 -18.24 -8.53 6.28
CA HIS A 90 -17.20 -9.45 5.86
C HIS A 90 -17.60 -9.96 4.48
N PRO A 91 -16.72 -9.88 3.46
CA PRO A 91 -17.03 -10.44 2.16
C PRO A 91 -17.29 -11.94 2.27
N GLU A 92 -18.25 -12.46 1.49
CA GLU A 92 -18.49 -13.90 1.44
C GLU A 92 -17.30 -14.64 0.82
N SER A 93 -16.97 -15.83 1.36
CA SER A 93 -15.84 -16.63 0.89
C SER A 93 -16.09 -17.32 -0.46
N GLY A 94 -15.53 -16.74 -1.54
CA GLY A 94 -15.22 -17.41 -2.80
C GLY A 94 -13.74 -17.83 -2.88
N SER A 95 -13.41 -18.89 -3.64
CA SER A 95 -12.01 -19.32 -3.84
C SER A 95 -11.13 -18.23 -4.48
N LEU A 96 -11.73 -17.38 -5.31
CA LEU A 96 -11.09 -16.22 -5.90
C LEU A 96 -10.80 -15.16 -4.84
N ASP A 97 -11.77 -14.82 -3.98
CA ASP A 97 -11.61 -13.79 -2.95
C ASP A 97 -10.50 -14.16 -1.95
N VAL A 98 -10.48 -15.41 -1.47
CA VAL A 98 -9.38 -15.91 -0.61
C VAL A 98 -8.03 -15.69 -1.29
N SER A 99 -7.92 -16.00 -2.59
CA SER A 99 -6.67 -15.87 -3.33
C SER A 99 -6.26 -14.41 -3.54
N VAL A 100 -7.19 -13.54 -3.92
CA VAL A 100 -6.93 -12.13 -4.22
C VAL A 100 -6.55 -11.37 -2.96
N PHE A 101 -7.27 -11.55 -1.84
CA PHE A 101 -6.88 -10.95 -0.56
C PHE A 101 -5.52 -11.48 -0.07
N GLY A 102 -5.24 -12.78 -0.27
CA GLY A 102 -3.94 -13.36 0.03
C GLY A 102 -2.79 -12.80 -0.81
N ILE A 103 -3.04 -12.36 -2.05
CA ILE A 103 -2.07 -11.64 -2.88
C ILE A 103 -1.86 -10.23 -2.34
N GLY A 104 -2.93 -9.49 -2.01
CA GLY A 104 -2.84 -8.17 -1.40
C GLY A 104 -1.95 -8.17 -0.14
N VAL A 105 -2.17 -9.12 0.77
CA VAL A 105 -1.33 -9.30 1.98
C VAL A 105 0.17 -9.46 1.63
N LYS A 106 0.49 -10.17 0.54
CA LYS A 106 1.89 -10.35 0.11
C LYS A 106 2.47 -9.08 -0.50
N MET A 107 1.66 -8.34 -1.26
CA MET A 107 2.06 -7.07 -1.86
C MET A 107 2.37 -6.03 -0.78
N GLU A 108 1.50 -5.88 0.22
CA GLU A 108 1.76 -4.98 1.36
C GLU A 108 3.03 -5.32 2.12
N LYS A 109 3.25 -6.61 2.40
CA LYS A 109 4.50 -7.07 3.05
C LYS A 109 5.73 -6.71 2.22
N ALA A 110 5.67 -6.89 0.90
CA ALA A 110 6.75 -6.52 0.00
C ALA A 110 6.98 -5.00 -0.05
N SER A 111 5.91 -4.20 -0.05
CA SER A 111 5.97 -2.73 0.01
C SER A 111 6.61 -2.25 1.32
N ILE A 112 6.17 -2.79 2.46
CA ILE A 112 6.75 -2.52 3.78
C ILE A 112 8.26 -2.83 3.81
N ASP A 113 8.65 -4.01 3.32
CA ASP A 113 10.05 -4.42 3.30
C ASP A 113 10.89 -3.51 2.40
N TYR A 114 10.34 -3.12 1.24
CA TYR A 114 10.95 -2.17 0.33
C TYR A 114 11.16 -0.81 1.01
N TYR A 115 10.14 -0.24 1.64
CA TYR A 115 10.24 1.07 2.29
C TYR A 115 11.17 1.07 3.50
N LYS A 116 11.19 -0.02 4.30
CA LYS A 116 12.20 -0.19 5.36
C LYS A 116 13.62 -0.17 4.80
N ASN A 117 13.86 -0.88 3.70
CA ASN A 117 15.17 -0.89 3.06
C ASN A 117 15.53 0.49 2.49
N ALA A 118 14.61 1.15 1.80
CA ALA A 118 14.81 2.48 1.24
C ALA A 118 15.15 3.51 2.34
N ALA A 119 14.45 3.46 3.48
CA ALA A 119 14.72 4.28 4.66
C ALA A 119 16.12 4.05 5.23
N GLN A 120 16.61 2.81 5.23
CA GLN A 120 17.96 2.47 5.69
C GLN A 120 19.06 2.87 4.70
N THR A 121 18.74 2.83 3.40
CA THR A 121 19.70 3.06 2.31
C THR A 121 19.94 4.55 2.01
N THR A 122 18.91 5.39 2.19
CA THR A 122 19.03 6.83 1.96
C THR A 122 19.82 7.54 3.06
N GLU A 123 20.67 8.48 2.65
CA GLU A 123 21.42 9.36 3.57
C GLU A 123 20.67 10.68 3.85
N ILE A 124 19.64 10.98 3.05
CA ILE A 124 18.81 12.16 3.20
C ILE A 124 17.81 11.92 4.33
N LYS A 125 17.93 12.68 5.42
CA LYS A 125 17.11 12.54 6.63
C LYS A 125 15.62 12.67 6.32
N GLU A 126 15.29 13.60 5.46
CA GLU A 126 13.93 13.90 5.03
C GLU A 126 13.29 12.70 4.30
N LEU A 127 14.02 12.06 3.36
CA LEU A 127 13.56 10.85 2.70
C LEU A 127 13.45 9.65 3.66
N LYS A 128 14.36 9.54 4.63
CA LYS A 128 14.28 8.50 5.65
C LYS A 128 12.98 8.59 6.44
N ASN A 129 12.61 9.81 6.87
CA ASN A 129 11.37 10.05 7.59
C ASN A 129 10.15 9.74 6.71
N PHE A 130 10.18 10.15 5.44
CA PHE A 130 9.09 9.89 4.51
C PHE A 130 8.87 8.38 4.27
N TYR A 131 9.93 7.60 4.03
CA TYR A 131 9.81 6.16 3.89
C TYR A 131 9.34 5.47 5.18
N GLN A 132 9.76 5.96 6.35
CA GLN A 132 9.24 5.44 7.64
C GLN A 132 7.73 5.68 7.77
N ARG A 133 7.24 6.81 7.28
CA ARG A 133 5.81 7.12 7.26
C ARG A 133 5.03 6.23 6.29
N LEU A 134 5.55 5.98 5.09
CA LEU A 134 4.97 4.98 4.18
C LEU A 134 4.87 3.60 4.84
N VAL A 135 5.92 3.16 5.57
CA VAL A 135 5.86 1.91 6.34
C VAL A 135 4.71 1.91 7.37
N GLU A 136 4.47 3.02 8.06
CA GLU A 136 3.36 3.13 9.03
C GLU A 136 2.00 2.97 8.34
N TRP A 137 1.83 3.55 7.16
CA TRP A 137 0.60 3.46 6.36
C TRP A 137 0.38 2.06 5.79
N GLU A 138 1.39 1.46 5.16
CA GLU A 138 1.27 0.10 4.62
C GLU A 138 1.03 -0.94 5.72
N VAL A 139 1.54 -0.72 6.93
CA VAL A 139 1.21 -1.60 8.07
C VAL A 139 -0.30 -1.55 8.39
N ILE A 140 -0.96 -0.40 8.21
CA ILE A 140 -2.40 -0.28 8.42
C ILE A 140 -3.17 -0.99 7.31
N HIS A 141 -2.75 -0.85 6.05
CA HIS A 141 -3.30 -1.61 4.91
C HIS A 141 -3.14 -3.12 5.12
N LEU A 142 -1.95 -3.56 5.51
CA LEU A 142 -1.65 -4.95 5.82
C LEU A 142 -2.57 -5.50 6.90
N ASN A 143 -2.70 -4.78 8.02
CA ASN A 143 -3.56 -5.22 9.14
C ASN A 143 -5.04 -5.33 8.71
N MET A 144 -5.51 -4.42 7.86
CA MET A 144 -6.86 -4.49 7.28
C MET A 144 -7.02 -5.74 6.41
N LEU A 145 -6.10 -5.96 5.48
CA LEU A 145 -6.13 -7.10 4.56
C LEU A 145 -5.99 -8.44 5.28
N GLU A 146 -5.10 -8.55 6.27
CA GLU A 146 -4.94 -9.77 7.07
C GLU A 146 -6.23 -10.09 7.82
N LYS A 147 -6.89 -9.10 8.42
CA LYS A 147 -8.17 -9.33 9.11
C LYS A 147 -9.26 -9.85 8.17
N ILE A 148 -9.35 -9.31 6.96
CA ILE A 148 -10.33 -9.77 5.95
C ILE A 148 -9.96 -11.18 5.47
N TYR A 149 -8.68 -11.40 5.17
CA TYR A 149 -8.16 -12.67 4.67
C TYR A 149 -8.34 -13.82 5.67
N GLU A 150 -8.11 -13.59 6.98
CA GLU A 150 -8.37 -14.60 8.01
C GLU A 150 -9.86 -14.98 8.05
N GLY A 151 -10.77 -14.02 8.03
CA GLY A 151 -12.22 -14.29 7.99
C GLY A 151 -12.64 -15.08 6.76
N LEU A 152 -12.14 -14.72 5.58
CA LEU A 152 -12.42 -15.43 4.33
C LEU A 152 -11.91 -16.88 4.36
N LYS A 153 -10.72 -17.12 4.91
CA LYS A 153 -10.18 -18.48 5.05
C LYS A 153 -11.01 -19.32 6.01
N GLU A 154 -11.41 -18.77 7.15
CA GLU A 154 -12.25 -19.47 8.14
C GLU A 154 -13.58 -19.91 7.52
N GLU A 155 -14.28 -19.00 6.86
CA GLU A 155 -15.54 -19.30 6.19
C GLU A 155 -15.36 -20.32 5.05
N TRP A 156 -14.27 -20.21 4.28
CA TRP A 156 -13.95 -21.18 3.24
C TRP A 156 -13.71 -22.58 3.82
N TRP A 157 -12.94 -22.71 4.89
CA TRP A 157 -12.72 -24.01 5.56
C TRP A 157 -14.02 -24.61 6.07
N GLN A 158 -14.92 -23.80 6.63
CA GLN A 158 -16.24 -24.25 7.07
C GLN A 158 -17.07 -24.77 5.89
N LYS A 159 -17.14 -24.04 4.78
CA LYS A 159 -17.89 -24.45 3.57
C LYS A 159 -17.35 -25.75 2.95
N GLN A 160 -16.04 -26.02 3.07
CA GLN A 160 -15.42 -27.23 2.54
C GLN A 160 -15.40 -28.41 3.52
N GLY A 161 -15.94 -28.25 4.74
CA GLY A 161 -15.94 -29.32 5.75
C GLY A 161 -14.57 -29.60 6.37
N PHE A 162 -13.63 -28.64 6.32
CA PHE A 162 -12.31 -28.72 6.94
C PHE A 162 -12.24 -28.09 8.34
N SER A 163 -13.34 -27.53 8.86
CA SER A 163 -13.39 -26.99 10.23
C SER A 163 -13.40 -28.13 11.26
N PRO A 164 -12.62 -28.04 12.36
CA PRO A 164 -12.75 -29.00 13.46
C PRO A 164 -14.18 -28.94 14.04
N ALA A 165 -14.76 -30.12 14.26
CA ALA A 165 -16.06 -30.30 14.89
C ALA A 165 -16.04 -29.95 16.39
#